data_AF-A0A2C1KXE4-F1
#
_entry.id   AF-A0A2C1KXE4-F1
#
_cell.length_a   1.000
_cell.length_b   1.000
_cell.length_c   1.000
_cell.angle_alpha   90.00
_cell.angle_beta   90.00
_cell.angle_gamma   90.00
#
_symmetry.space_group_name_H-M   'P 1'
#
loop_
_entity.id
_entity.type
_entity.pdbx_description
1 polymer ?
#
loop_
_entity_poly.entity_id
_entity_poly.type
_entity_poly.pdbx_seq_one_letter_code
_entity_poly.pdbx_strand_id
1 'polypeptide(L)' 'MRFSKLSDKTLLNSFQEASELHLSPDFIKLLEKEITERGLNKPNILKKQFKKIN' A
#
# COMPACT_ATOMS: atom_id res chain seq x y z
N MET A 1 -1.63 15.22 3.84
CA MET A 1 -1.48 13.84 3.32
C MET A 1 -2.36 13.68 2.10
N ARG A 2 -1.79 13.23 0.98
CA ARG A 2 -2.43 13.25 -0.35
C ARG A 2 -3.57 12.23 -0.44
N PHE A 3 -3.52 11.21 0.41
CA PHE A 3 -4.52 10.16 0.49
C PHE A 3 -5.24 10.12 1.83
N SER A 4 -5.36 11.23 2.57
CA SER A 4 -5.91 11.25 3.93
C SER A 4 -7.32 10.64 4.09
N LYS A 5 -8.07 10.51 2.99
CA LYS A 5 -9.38 9.84 2.95
C LYS A 5 -9.30 8.31 2.81
N LEU A 6 -8.15 7.76 2.39
CA LEU A 6 -7.92 6.32 2.30
C LEU A 6 -7.55 5.77 3.67
N SER A 7 -8.21 4.68 4.05
CA SER A 7 -7.77 3.86 5.18
C SER A 7 -6.42 3.22 4.89
N ASP A 8 -5.66 2.89 5.92
CA ASP A 8 -4.35 2.22 5.77
C ASP A 8 -4.47 0.89 5.02
N LYS A 9 -5.57 0.15 5.25
CA LYS A 9 -5.86 -1.08 4.52
C LYS A 9 -6.06 -0.83 3.02
N THR A 10 -6.85 0.19 2.68
CA THR A 10 -7.12 0.55 1.28
C THR A 10 -5.83 1.00 0.59
N LEU A 11 -5.01 1.83 1.25
CA LEU A 11 -3.75 2.32 0.70
C LEU A 11 -2.78 1.17 0.38
N LEU A 12 -2.65 0.21 1.29
CA LEU A 12 -1.79 -0.97 1.09
C LEU A 12 -2.31 -1.89 -0.02
N ASN A 13 -3.62 -2.14 -0.06
CA ASN A 13 -4.24 -2.93 -1.13
C ASN A 13 -4.02 -2.26 -2.50
N SER A 14 -4.26 -0.96 -2.60
CA SER A 14 -4.04 -0.21 -3.85
C SER A 14 -2.60 -0.23 -4.30
N PHE A 15 -1.62 -0.21 -3.39
CA PHE A 15 -0.20 -0.34 -3.73
C PHE A 15 0.13 -1.73 -4.29
N GLN A 16 -0.42 -2.78 -3.67
CA GLN A 16 -0.24 -4.15 -4.13
C GLN A 16 -0.88 -4.35 -5.51
N GLU A 17 -2.16 -4.01 -5.66
CA GLU A 17 -2.89 -4.12 -6.93
C GLU A 17 -2.22 -3.29 -8.03
N ALA A 18 -1.76 -2.07 -7.73
CA ALA A 18 -1.04 -1.23 -8.70
C ALA A 18 0.28 -1.86 -9.15
N SER A 19 0.96 -2.58 -8.26
CA SER A 19 2.20 -3.30 -8.57
C SER A 19 1.93 -4.55 -9.39
N GLU A 20 0.90 -5.32 -9.05
CA GLU A 20 0.47 -6.53 -9.78
C GLU A 20 -0.05 -6.20 -11.19
N LEU A 21 -0.76 -5.09 -11.35
CA LEU A 21 -1.28 -4.60 -12.62
C LEU A 21 -0.24 -3.84 -13.46
N HIS A 22 1.00 -3.72 -12.97
CA HIS A 22 2.07 -2.95 -13.62
C HIS A 22 1.63 -1.53 -14.02
N LEU A 23 0.93 -0.84 -13.12
CA LEU A 23 0.53 0.55 -13.35
C LEU A 23 1.75 1.47 -13.42
N SER A 24 1.50 2.74 -13.79
CA SER A 24 2.56 3.74 -13.94
C SER A 24 3.52 3.75 -12.73
N PRO A 25 4.84 3.68 -12.95
CA PRO A 25 5.83 3.76 -11.88
C PRO A 25 5.69 5.01 -11.01
N ASP A 26 5.24 6.13 -11.58
CA ASP A 26 5.01 7.36 -10.82
C ASP A 26 3.83 7.24 -9.85
N PHE A 27 2.80 6.49 -10.25
CA PHE A 27 1.67 6.19 -9.38
C PHE A 27 2.06 5.26 -8.24
N ILE A 28 2.84 4.22 -8.54
CA ILE A 28 3.35 3.28 -7.52
C ILE A 28 4.23 4.02 -6.51
N LYS A 29 5.15 4.87 -6.96
CA LYS A 29 5.99 5.73 -6.09
C LYS A 29 5.17 6.68 -5.22
N LEU A 30 4.06 7.20 -5.75
CA LEU A 30 3.17 8.08 -4.99
C LEU A 30 2.53 7.33 -3.81
N LEU A 31 2.11 6.08 -4.02
CA LEU A 31 1.55 5.22 -2.98
C LEU A 31 2.62 4.79 -1.97
N GLU A 32 3.81 4.40 -2.45
CA GLU A 32 4.95 4.05 -1.60
C GLU A 32 5.36 5.20 -0.68
N LYS A 33 5.38 6.43 -1.20
CA LYS A 33 5.67 7.63 -0.43
C LYS A 33 4.66 7.84 0.70
N GLU A 34 3.36 7.73 0.40
CA GLU A 34 2.32 7.88 1.42
C GLU A 34 2.37 6.74 2.47
N ILE A 35 2.62 5.49 2.05
CA ILE A 35 2.82 4.35 2.95
C ILE A 35 3.98 4.62 3.91
N THR A 36 5.08 5.17 3.40
CA THR A 36 6.25 5.55 4.20
C THR A 36 5.94 6.71 5.13
N GLU A 37 5.26 7.76 4.66
CA GLU A 37 4.85 8.92 5.47
C GLU A 37 3.91 8.53 6.63
N ARG A 38 3.09 7.49 6.45
CA ARG A 38 2.22 6.94 7.51
C ARG A 38 2.89 5.90 8.40
N GLY A 39 4.14 5.54 8.12
CA GLY A 39 4.86 4.50 8.87
C GLY A 39 4.30 3.09 8.67
N LEU A 40 3.62 2.85 7.55
CA LEU A 40 3.00 1.56 7.20
C LEU A 40 3.99 0.57 6.54
N ASN A 41 5.20 1.03 6.22
CA ASN A 41 6.30 0.22 5.64
C ASN A 41 6.91 -0.80 6.64
N LYS A 42 6.17 -1.21 7.68
CA LYS A 42 6.66 -2.20 8.65
C LYS A 42 6.43 -3.61 8.09
N PRO A 43 7.43 -4.51 8.13
CA PRO A 43 7.31 -5.87 7.59
C PRO A 43 6.19 -6.71 8.24
N ASN A 44 5.72 -6.32 9.42
CA ASN A 44 4.60 -6.97 10.11
C ASN A 44 3.22 -6.66 9.51
N ILE A 45 3.05 -5.55 8.78
CA ILE A 45 1.74 -5.15 8.23
C ILE A 45 1.49 -5.87 6.91
N LEU A 46 2.53 -5.99 6.07
CA LEU A 46 2.52 -6.84 4.88
C LEU A 46 2.21 -8.30 5.25
N LYS A 47 2.88 -8.85 6.28
CA LYS A 47 2.64 -10.24 6.73
C LYS A 47 1.23 -10.51 7.28
N LYS A 48 0.51 -9.52 7.80
CA LYS A 48 -0.86 -9.71 8.33
C LYS A 48 -1.92 -9.81 7.24
N GLN A 49 -1.70 -9.23 6.05
CA GLN A 49 -2.64 -9.33 4.93
C GLN A 49 -2.59 -10.71 4.24
N PHE A 50 -1.44 -11.41 4.30
CA PHE A 50 -1.27 -12.75 3.73
C PHE A 50 -1.84 -13.90 4.58
N LYS A 51 -2.45 -13.65 5.75
CA LYS A 51 -2.99 -14.70 6.64
C LYS A 51 -4.49 -14.98 6.49
N LYS A 52 -5.14 -14.50 5.44
CA LYS A 52 -6.58 -14.75 5.17
C LYS A 52 -6.86 -15.54 3.89
N ILE A 53 -5.93 -16.38 3.47
CA ILE A 53 -6.17 -17.40 2.45
C ILE A 53 -5.58 -18.73 2.97
N ASN A 54 -6.31 -19.35 3.88
CA ASN A 54 -6.38 -20.79 4.14
C ASN A 54 -7.54 -21.05 5.10
#